data_AF-A0A2V3VTN8-F1
#
_entry.id   AF-A0A2V3VTN8-F1
#
_cell.length_a   1.000
_cell.length_b   1.000
_cell.length_c   1.000
_cell.angle_alpha   90.00
_cell.angle_beta   90.00
_cell.angle_gamma   90.00
#
_symmetry.space_group_name_H-M   'P 1'
#
loop_
_entity.id
_entity.type
_entity.pdbx_description
1 polymer ?
#
loop_
_entity_poly.entity_id
_entity_poly.type
_entity_poly.pdbx_seq_one_letter_code
_entity_poly.pdbx_strand_id
1 'polypeptide(L)'
;MDWDTLFSMQKELDDYIEDKHQLQETDTFEERFLALLVELGELANETRCFKYWSTKEKSGKTTILEEYVDNIHFLLSIGLHKGYKFSQIDFSITYLNETMGFNHVFEKCLDFYKHQTEENYLNMFREYLHLAKLLGFAEKDIMEAYHKKNEVNYERQEKGY
;
A
#
# COMPACT_ATOMS: atom_id res chain seq x y z
N MET A 1 -5.48 7.55 -11.44
CA MET A 1 -4.02 7.34 -11.40
C MET A 1 -3.62 6.58 -12.66
N ASP A 2 -2.39 6.79 -13.13
CA ASP A 2 -1.81 5.98 -14.21
C ASP A 2 -1.29 4.65 -13.64
N TRP A 3 -2.20 3.68 -13.52
CA TRP A 3 -1.92 2.39 -12.87
C TRP A 3 -0.92 1.53 -13.63
N ASP A 4 -0.95 1.58 -14.97
CA ASP A 4 -0.03 0.80 -15.81
C ASP A 4 1.42 1.25 -15.55
N THR A 5 1.65 2.56 -15.42
CA THR A 5 2.96 3.11 -15.03
C THR A 5 3.37 2.63 -13.64
N LEU A 6 2.49 2.70 -12.64
CA LEU A 6 2.81 2.26 -11.27
C LEU A 6 3.12 0.77 -11.19
N PHE A 7 2.35 -0.09 -11.88
CA PHE A 7 2.63 -1.52 -11.96
C PHE A 7 3.96 -1.80 -12.67
N SER A 8 4.31 -1.05 -13.72
CA SER A 8 5.60 -1.20 -14.41
C SER A 8 6.76 -0.86 -13.46
N MET A 9 6.69 0.28 -12.79
CA MET A 9 7.72 0.72 -11.84
C MET A 9 7.88 -0.23 -10.66
N GLN A 10 6.77 -0.74 -10.11
CA GLN A 10 6.84 -1.73 -9.04
C GLN A 10 7.47 -3.03 -9.52
N LYS A 11 7.13 -3.48 -10.73
CA LYS A 11 7.70 -4.71 -11.31
C LYS A 11 9.22 -4.59 -11.45
N GLU A 12 9.70 -3.47 -11.97
CA GLU A 12 11.15 -3.24 -12.11
C GLU A 12 11.86 -3.25 -10.75
N LEU A 13 11.25 -2.65 -9.73
CA LEU A 13 11.81 -2.65 -8.37
C LEU A 13 11.81 -4.06 -7.77
N ASP A 14 10.71 -4.80 -7.91
CA ASP A 14 10.57 -6.17 -7.44
C ASP A 14 11.60 -7.09 -8.11
N ASP A 15 11.71 -7.05 -9.44
CA ASP A 15 12.68 -7.84 -10.21
C ASP A 15 14.11 -7.55 -9.72
N TYR A 16 14.45 -6.27 -9.49
CA TYR A 16 15.76 -5.87 -8.99
C TYR A 16 16.06 -6.41 -7.59
N ILE A 17 15.09 -6.38 -6.67
CA ILE A 17 15.23 -6.94 -5.32
C ILE A 17 15.38 -8.45 -5.38
N GLU A 18 14.54 -9.12 -6.16
CA GLU A 18 14.57 -10.58 -6.31
C GLU A 18 15.89 -11.06 -6.90
N ASP A 19 16.43 -10.36 -7.91
CA ASP A 19 17.73 -10.67 -8.49
C ASP A 19 18.88 -10.45 -7.51
N LYS A 20 18.83 -9.34 -6.77
CA LYS A 20 19.87 -9.00 -5.79
C LYS A 20 19.95 -10.01 -4.65
N HIS A 21 18.80 -10.48 -4.17
CA HIS A 21 18.70 -11.38 -3.02
C HIS A 21 18.50 -12.85 -3.40
N GLN A 22 18.54 -13.20 -4.69
CA GLN A 22 18.40 -14.57 -5.22
C GLN A 22 17.08 -15.24 -4.82
N LEU A 23 15.97 -14.50 -4.95
CA LEU A 23 14.64 -14.91 -4.50
C LEU A 23 13.75 -15.51 -5.60
N GLN A 24 14.27 -15.76 -6.80
CA GLN A 24 13.48 -16.13 -7.99
C GLN A 24 12.71 -17.46 -7.83
N GLU A 25 13.18 -18.36 -6.98
CA GLU A 25 12.51 -19.64 -6.67
C GLU A 25 11.83 -19.62 -5.28
N THR A 26 11.82 -18.47 -4.59
CA THR A 26 11.24 -18.33 -3.25
C THR A 26 9.86 -17.68 -3.35
N ASP A 27 8.83 -18.37 -2.87
CA ASP A 27 7.53 -17.74 -2.69
C ASP A 27 7.57 -16.79 -1.49
N THR A 28 7.54 -15.49 -1.78
CA THR A 28 7.62 -14.41 -0.78
C THR A 28 6.26 -13.83 -0.41
N PHE A 29 5.17 -14.54 -0.71
CA PHE A 29 3.80 -14.04 -0.45
C PHE A 29 3.58 -13.70 1.03
N GLU A 30 4.00 -14.56 1.95
CA GLU A 30 3.81 -14.37 3.39
C GLU A 30 4.54 -13.12 3.90
N GLU A 31 5.77 -12.91 3.45
CA GLU A 31 6.59 -11.74 3.76
C GLU A 31 5.95 -10.46 3.21
N ARG A 32 5.53 -10.47 1.94
CA ARG A 32 4.87 -9.32 1.29
C ARG A 32 3.55 -8.97 1.98
N PHE A 33 2.76 -9.98 2.35
CA PHE A 33 1.47 -9.76 3.03
C PHE A 33 1.66 -9.25 4.45
N LEU A 34 2.61 -9.79 5.21
CA LEU A 34 2.93 -9.28 6.54
C LEU A 34 3.43 -7.83 6.47
N ALA A 35 4.31 -7.52 5.50
CA ALA A 35 4.79 -6.16 5.29
C ALA A 35 3.64 -5.19 5.02
N LEU A 36 2.68 -5.55 4.15
CA LEU A 36 1.46 -4.75 3.96
C LEU A 36 0.73 -4.46 5.28
N LEU A 37 0.52 -5.47 6.14
CA LEU A 37 -0.18 -5.28 7.41
C LEU A 37 0.59 -4.40 8.39
N VAL A 38 1.93 -4.52 8.41
CA VAL A 38 2.80 -3.68 9.24
C VAL A 38 2.71 -2.23 8.80
N GLU A 39 2.93 -1.94 7.52
CA GLU A 39 2.86 -0.58 6.95
C GLU A 39 1.45 0.02 7.09
N LEU A 40 0.39 -0.80 6.99
CA LEU A 40 -0.97 -0.33 7.22
C LEU A 40 -1.18 0.09 8.68
N GLY A 41 -0.57 -0.65 9.61
CA GLY A 41 -0.52 -0.32 11.03
C GLY A 41 0.29 0.95 11.31
N GLU A 42 1.42 1.15 10.63
CA GLU A 42 2.23 2.36 10.73
C GLU A 42 1.45 3.59 10.25
N LEU A 43 0.80 3.49 9.07
CA LEU A 43 -0.11 4.53 8.58
C LEU A 43 -1.22 4.85 9.60
N ALA A 44 -1.91 3.85 10.14
CA ALA A 44 -2.95 4.06 11.15
C ALA A 44 -2.39 4.71 12.44
N ASN A 45 -1.14 4.40 12.79
CA ASN A 45 -0.48 4.95 13.96
C ASN A 45 -0.15 6.45 13.81
N GLU A 46 0.23 6.87 12.61
CA GLU A 46 0.55 8.26 12.25
C GLU A 46 -0.71 9.15 12.16
N THR A 47 -1.85 8.59 11.74
CA THR A 47 -3.15 9.30 11.79
C THR A 47 -3.69 9.43 13.21
N ARG A 48 -3.32 8.50 14.10
CA ARG A 48 -3.76 8.43 15.50
C ARG A 48 -5.28 8.33 15.67
N CYS A 49 -6.04 8.03 14.61
CA CYS A 49 -7.50 8.10 14.60
C CYS A 49 -8.16 7.16 15.61
N PHE A 50 -7.50 6.07 15.99
CA PHE A 50 -7.97 5.09 16.96
C PHE A 50 -7.63 5.43 18.42
N LYS A 51 -6.75 6.42 18.67
CA LYS A 51 -6.21 6.73 20.00
C LYS A 51 -7.16 7.63 20.80
N TYR A 52 -8.38 7.15 21.06
CA TYR A 52 -9.46 7.89 21.74
C TYR A 52 -9.11 8.34 23.17
N TRP A 53 -8.07 7.77 23.78
CA TRP A 53 -7.58 8.11 25.12
C TRP A 53 -6.48 9.18 25.11
N SER A 54 -6.16 9.78 23.96
CA SER A 54 -5.06 10.73 23.82
C SER A 54 -5.47 11.97 23.05
N THR A 55 -4.98 13.13 23.50
CA THR A 55 -5.18 14.43 22.84
C THR A 55 -4.00 14.85 21.97
N LYS A 56 -2.96 14.00 21.83
CA LYS A 56 -1.82 14.32 20.96
C LYS A 56 -2.27 14.29 19.50
N GLU A 57 -1.89 15.34 18.77
CA GLU A 57 -2.18 15.53 17.35
C GLU A 57 -1.55 14.45 16.46
N LYS A 58 -2.19 14.22 15.31
CA LYS A 58 -1.66 13.37 14.23
C LYS A 58 -0.39 13.94 13.63
N SER A 59 0.37 13.08 12.96
CA SER A 59 1.58 13.50 12.27
C SER A 59 1.27 14.43 11.09
N GLY A 60 2.31 15.10 10.59
CA GLY A 60 2.19 16.01 9.46
C GLY A 60 1.70 15.28 8.20
N LYS A 61 1.01 16.00 7.30
CA LYS A 61 0.44 15.44 6.07
C LYS A 61 1.47 14.68 5.23
N THR A 62 2.70 15.18 5.17
CA THR A 62 3.82 14.55 4.44
C THR A 62 4.18 13.18 5.02
N THR A 63 4.31 13.06 6.34
CA THR A 63 4.61 11.78 7.00
C THR A 63 3.50 10.76 6.73
N ILE A 64 2.23 11.14 6.90
CA ILE A 64 1.11 10.24 6.63
C ILE A 64 1.05 9.83 5.14
N LEU A 65 1.40 10.74 4.22
CA LEU A 65 1.45 10.43 2.80
C LEU A 65 2.58 9.46 2.45
N GLU A 66 3.73 9.55 3.11
CA GLU A 66 4.84 8.60 2.94
C GLU A 66 4.40 7.19 3.34
N GLU A 67 3.81 7.03 4.54
CA GLU A 67 3.25 5.74 4.99
C GLU A 67 2.14 5.22 4.06
N TYR A 68 1.32 6.13 3.52
CA TYR A 68 0.27 5.76 2.56
C TYR A 68 0.86 5.17 1.28
N VAL A 69 1.93 5.77 0.78
CA VAL A 69 2.60 5.31 -0.44
C VAL A 69 3.33 3.98 -0.22
N ASP A 70 3.87 3.72 0.97
CA ASP A 70 4.50 2.44 1.30
C ASP A 70 3.53 1.26 1.14
N ASN A 71 2.30 1.45 1.59
CA ASN A 71 1.25 0.46 1.38
C ASN A 71 0.88 0.28 -0.11
N ILE A 72 0.89 1.35 -0.93
CA ILE A 72 0.68 1.23 -2.39
C ILE A 72 1.77 0.35 -3.01
N HIS A 73 3.03 0.50 -2.60
CA HIS A 73 4.12 -0.37 -3.07
C HIS A 73 3.80 -1.84 -2.80
N PHE A 74 3.44 -2.21 -1.57
CA PHE A 74 3.13 -3.60 -1.22
C PHE A 74 1.86 -4.12 -1.90
N LEU A 75 0.82 -3.30 -2.05
CA LEU A 75 -0.38 -3.70 -2.78
C LEU A 75 -0.08 -4.03 -4.25
N LEU A 76 0.69 -3.19 -4.93
CA LEU A 76 1.11 -3.44 -6.31
C LEU A 76 2.00 -4.68 -6.41
N SER A 77 2.94 -4.84 -5.47
CA SER A 77 3.88 -5.97 -5.44
C SER A 77 3.16 -7.31 -5.21
N ILE A 78 2.17 -7.34 -4.32
CA ILE A 78 1.28 -8.50 -4.12
C ILE A 78 0.48 -8.80 -5.39
N GLY A 79 -0.09 -7.77 -6.03
CA GLY A 79 -0.80 -7.92 -7.30
C GLY A 79 0.08 -8.57 -8.37
N LEU A 80 1.30 -8.04 -8.55
CA LEU A 80 2.29 -8.59 -9.47
C LEU A 80 2.63 -10.05 -9.17
N HIS A 81 2.92 -10.37 -7.91
CA HIS A 81 3.24 -11.74 -7.46
C HIS A 81 2.11 -12.74 -7.76
N LYS A 82 0.85 -12.31 -7.64
CA LYS A 82 -0.33 -13.13 -7.93
C LYS A 82 -0.77 -13.11 -9.39
N GLY A 83 -0.17 -12.26 -10.23
CA GLY A 83 -0.59 -12.03 -11.61
C GLY A 83 -1.87 -11.18 -11.74
N TYR A 84 -2.24 -10.42 -10.72
CA TYR A 84 -3.40 -9.53 -10.71
C TYR A 84 -3.00 -8.10 -11.05
N LYS A 85 -3.62 -7.55 -12.11
CA LYS A 85 -3.36 -6.19 -12.60
C LYS A 85 -4.65 -5.54 -13.06
N PHE A 86 -4.70 -4.23 -12.99
CA PHE A 86 -5.80 -3.44 -13.52
C PHE A 86 -5.26 -2.11 -14.06
N SER A 87 -5.89 -1.61 -15.14
CA SER A 87 -5.59 -0.29 -15.70
C SER A 87 -6.50 0.79 -15.12
N GLN A 88 -7.66 0.40 -14.59
CA GLN A 88 -8.63 1.28 -13.95
C GLN A 88 -9.27 0.57 -12.77
N ILE A 89 -9.57 1.34 -11.73
CA ILE A 89 -10.25 0.87 -10.53
C ILE A 89 -11.19 1.96 -10.03
N ASP A 90 -12.48 1.67 -10.11
CA ASP A 90 -13.51 2.55 -9.58
C ASP A 90 -13.69 2.31 -8.09
N PHE A 91 -13.89 3.40 -7.36
CA PHE A 91 -14.06 3.39 -5.93
C PHE A 91 -14.94 4.57 -5.51
N SER A 92 -15.82 4.38 -4.53
CA SER A 92 -16.79 5.37 -4.06
C SER A 92 -16.61 5.66 -2.57
N ILE A 93 -17.18 6.75 -2.06
CA ILE A 93 -17.04 7.13 -0.65
C ILE A 93 -18.04 6.32 0.18
N THR A 94 -17.55 5.53 1.13
CA THR A 94 -18.42 4.65 1.94
C THR A 94 -18.39 4.93 3.44
N TYR A 95 -17.29 5.47 3.99
CA TYR A 95 -17.09 5.55 5.46
C TYR A 95 -17.19 6.96 6.04
N LEU A 96 -17.61 7.00 7.30
CA LEU A 96 -17.84 8.24 8.05
C LEU A 96 -16.57 8.78 8.73
N ASN A 97 -15.57 7.95 9.02
CA ASN A 97 -14.33 8.36 9.69
C ASN A 97 -13.13 7.44 9.38
N GLU A 98 -11.92 7.95 9.65
CA GLU A 98 -10.64 7.26 9.42
C GLU A 98 -10.57 5.88 10.12
N THR A 99 -10.96 5.77 11.40
CA THR A 99 -10.90 4.51 12.16
C THR A 99 -11.76 3.40 11.55
N MET A 100 -12.98 3.72 11.12
CA MET A 100 -13.83 2.75 10.42
C MET A 100 -13.22 2.34 9.07
N GLY A 101 -12.63 3.30 8.35
CA GLY A 101 -11.91 3.03 7.11
C GLY A 101 -10.77 2.03 7.31
N PHE A 102 -9.88 2.27 8.28
CA PHE A 102 -8.77 1.35 8.57
C PHE A 102 -9.27 -0.05 8.94
N ASN A 103 -10.26 -0.15 9.83
CA ASN A 103 -10.82 -1.46 10.21
C ASN A 103 -11.32 -2.26 9.00
N HIS A 104 -11.97 -1.58 8.04
CA HIS A 104 -12.47 -2.25 6.85
C HIS A 104 -11.37 -2.63 5.86
N VAL A 105 -10.32 -1.81 5.72
CA VAL A 105 -9.14 -2.20 4.94
C VAL A 105 -8.48 -3.44 5.55
N PHE A 106 -8.29 -3.49 6.88
CA PHE A 106 -7.78 -4.68 7.55
C PHE A 106 -8.66 -5.91 7.30
N GLU A 107 -9.98 -5.75 7.36
CA GLU A 107 -10.93 -6.82 7.02
C GLU A 107 -10.70 -7.34 5.59
N LYS A 108 -10.55 -6.44 4.59
CA LYS A 108 -10.30 -6.85 3.20
C LYS A 108 -8.92 -7.44 2.94
N CYS A 109 -7.89 -6.99 3.65
CA CYS A 109 -6.60 -7.67 3.65
C CYS A 109 -6.75 -9.12 4.14
N LEU A 110 -7.48 -9.34 5.24
CA LEU A 110 -7.70 -10.68 5.79
C LEU A 110 -8.61 -11.55 4.90
N ASP A 111 -9.63 -10.98 4.26
CA ASP A 111 -10.46 -11.68 3.27
C ASP A 111 -9.61 -12.16 2.09
N PHE A 112 -8.74 -11.30 1.56
CA PHE A 112 -7.81 -11.65 0.49
C PHE A 112 -6.80 -12.73 0.92
N TYR A 113 -6.24 -12.63 2.12
CA TYR A 113 -5.31 -13.64 2.64
C TYR A 113 -5.94 -15.04 2.70
N LYS A 114 -7.18 -15.13 3.18
CA LYS A 114 -7.94 -16.40 3.22
C LYS A 114 -8.30 -16.90 1.83
N HIS A 115 -8.62 -15.98 0.92
CA HIS A 115 -9.14 -16.27 -0.40
C HIS A 115 -8.47 -15.36 -1.43
N GLN A 116 -7.31 -15.80 -1.93
CA GLN A 116 -6.45 -15.04 -2.82
C GLN A 116 -6.98 -15.04 -4.26
N THR A 117 -8.20 -14.52 -4.46
CA THR A 117 -8.80 -14.32 -5.77
C THR A 117 -8.52 -12.91 -6.28
N GLU A 118 -8.55 -12.71 -7.59
CA GLU A 118 -8.43 -11.38 -8.20
C GLU A 118 -9.53 -10.43 -7.71
N GLU A 119 -10.74 -10.93 -7.50
CA GLU A 119 -11.86 -10.14 -6.95
C GLU A 119 -11.54 -9.62 -5.54
N ASN A 120 -11.01 -10.47 -4.65
CA ASN A 120 -10.66 -10.05 -3.30
C ASN A 120 -9.46 -9.11 -3.28
N TYR A 121 -8.51 -9.30 -4.20
CA TYR A 121 -7.42 -8.34 -4.40
C TYR A 121 -7.95 -6.97 -4.80
N LEU A 122 -8.85 -6.91 -5.80
CA LEU A 122 -9.47 -5.65 -6.24
C LEU A 122 -10.30 -5.01 -5.11
N ASN A 123 -11.00 -5.80 -4.30
CA ASN A 123 -11.76 -5.29 -3.15
C ASN A 123 -10.81 -4.70 -2.09
N MET A 124 -9.74 -5.39 -1.72
CA MET A 124 -8.69 -4.87 -0.83
C MET A 124 -8.12 -3.55 -1.35
N PHE A 125 -7.76 -3.50 -2.64
CA PHE A 125 -7.18 -2.30 -3.25
C PHE A 125 -8.18 -1.13 -3.30
N ARG A 126 -9.45 -1.40 -3.65
CA ARG A 126 -10.53 -0.38 -3.63
C ARG A 126 -10.69 0.25 -2.26
N GLU A 127 -10.79 -0.57 -1.22
CA GLU A 127 -10.97 -0.06 0.14
C GLU A 127 -9.74 0.73 0.61
N TYR A 128 -8.53 0.31 0.22
CA TYR A 128 -7.33 1.08 0.49
C TYR A 128 -7.33 2.45 -0.20
N LEU A 129 -7.80 2.53 -1.44
CA LEU A 129 -7.93 3.79 -2.18
C LEU A 129 -8.95 4.76 -1.57
N HIS A 130 -9.95 4.24 -0.86
CA HIS A 130 -10.88 5.10 -0.12
C HIS A 130 -10.18 5.86 1.00
N LEU A 131 -9.17 5.26 1.64
CA LEU A 131 -8.39 5.94 2.68
C LEU A 131 -7.74 7.22 2.15
N ALA A 132 -7.26 7.26 0.91
CA ALA A 132 -6.71 8.50 0.34
C ALA A 132 -7.69 9.67 0.40
N LYS A 133 -8.98 9.42 0.13
CA LYS A 133 -10.01 10.46 0.20
C LYS A 133 -10.27 10.89 1.64
N LEU A 134 -10.35 9.97 2.59
CA LEU A 134 -10.53 10.27 4.01
C LEU A 134 -9.34 11.08 4.57
N LEU A 135 -8.13 10.75 4.13
CA LEU A 135 -6.89 11.42 4.55
C LEU A 135 -6.60 12.72 3.79
N GLY A 136 -7.43 13.07 2.80
CA GLY A 136 -7.32 14.31 2.05
C GLY A 136 -6.14 14.36 1.07
N PHE A 137 -5.78 13.22 0.50
CA PHE A 137 -4.72 13.11 -0.51
C PHE A 137 -5.28 13.31 -1.91
N ALA A 138 -4.63 14.19 -2.68
CA ALA A 138 -4.88 14.29 -4.10
C ALA A 138 -4.13 13.18 -4.83
N GLU A 139 -4.70 12.72 -5.93
CA GLU A 139 -4.07 11.73 -6.80
C GLU A 139 -2.65 12.15 -7.24
N LYS A 140 -2.48 13.44 -7.57
CA LYS A 140 -1.18 13.99 -7.94
C LYS A 140 -0.14 13.84 -6.81
N ASP A 141 -0.53 14.13 -5.56
CA ASP A 141 0.36 14.02 -4.41
C ASP A 141 0.80 12.57 -4.19
N ILE A 142 -0.11 11.61 -4.38
CA ILE A 142 0.18 10.17 -4.26
C ILE A 142 1.18 9.73 -5.32
N MET A 143 0.96 10.12 -6.58
CA MET A 143 1.86 9.79 -7.69
C MET A 143 3.27 10.35 -7.44
N GLU A 144 3.39 11.63 -7.08
CA GLU A 144 4.68 12.26 -6.81
C GLU A 144 5.41 11.60 -5.63
N ALA A 145 4.70 11.30 -4.54
CA ALA A 145 5.27 10.61 -3.40
C ALA A 145 5.67 9.16 -3.72
N TYR A 146 4.90 8.44 -4.55
CA TYR A 146 5.25 7.11 -5.05
C TYR A 146 6.53 7.13 -5.88
N HIS A 147 6.66 8.05 -6.84
CA HIS A 147 7.88 8.17 -7.63
C HIS A 147 9.11 8.40 -6.74
N LYS A 148 9.01 9.35 -5.80
CA LYS A 148 10.08 9.64 -4.86
C LYS A 148 10.42 8.44 -3.97
N LYS A 149 9.42 7.70 -3.49
CA LYS A 149 9.64 6.53 -2.64
C LYS A 149 10.27 5.38 -3.42
N ASN A 150 9.84 5.16 -4.66
CA ASN A 150 10.43 4.19 -5.58
C ASN A 150 11.94 4.46 -5.78
N GLU A 151 12.32 5.71 -6.07
CA GLU A 151 13.73 6.13 -6.18
C GLU A 151 14.52 5.86 -4.89
N VAL A 152 13.96 6.23 -3.73
CA VAL A 152 14.59 5.97 -2.42
C VAL A 152 14.77 4.47 -2.16
N ASN A 153 13.81 3.64 -2.58
CA ASN A 153 13.90 2.19 -2.40
C ASN A 153 15.01 1.58 -3.27
N TYR A 154 15.21 2.06 -4.50
CA TYR A 154 16.39 1.68 -5.30
C TYR A 154 17.70 2.06 -4.60
N GLU A 155 17.81 3.30 -4.08
CA GLU A 155 19.01 3.73 -3.35
C GLU A 155 19.27 2.89 -2.09
N ARG A 156 18.22 2.50 -1.36
CA ARG A 156 18.33 1.63 -0.18
C ARG A 156 18.91 0.28 -0.56
N GLN A 157 18.39 -0.31 -1.63
CA GLN A 157 18.91 -1.56 -2.15
C GLN A 157 20.37 -1.41 -2.57
N GLU A 158 20.78 -0.37 -3.31
CA GLU A 158 22.19 -0.14 -3.67
C GLU A 158 23.14 -0.06 -2.46
N LYS A 159 22.67 0.51 -1.34
CA LYS A 159 23.44 0.65 -0.08
C LYS A 159 23.50 -0.64 0.75
N GLY A 160 22.92 -1.75 0.27
CA GLY A 160 22.99 -3.06 0.91
C GLY A 160 21.92 -3.29 1.99
N TYR A 161 20.79 -2.59 1.88
CA TYR A 161 19.57 -2.92 2.62
C TYR A 161 18.93 -4.21 2.11
#